data_AF-A0A2V7ASU7-F1
#
_entry.id   AF-A0A2V7ASU7-F1
#
_cell.length_a   1.000
_cell.length_b   1.000
_cell.length_c   1.000
_cell.angle_alpha   90.00
_cell.angle_beta   90.00
_cell.angle_gamma   90.00
#
_symmetry.space_group_name_H-M   'P 1'
#
loop_
_entity.id
_entity.type
_entity.pdbx_description
1 polymer ?
#
loop_
_entity_poly.entity_id
_entity_poly.type
_entity_poly.pdbx_seq_one_letter_code
_entity_poly.pdbx_strand_id
1 'polypeptide(L)' 'MSEYHLNKLLFDTAGRHQMVESISDERELAAYDLSPAEREALRTGDLTRLYELGANPYLIRRVFRPRFAI' A
#
# COMPACT_ATOMS: atom_id res chain seq x y z
N MET A 1 -0.93 8.13 14.07
CA MET A 1 0.49 7.84 13.78
C MET A 1 0.67 6.76 12.70
N SER A 2 -0.30 5.86 12.49
CA SER A 2 -0.32 4.82 11.42
C SER A 2 -0.21 5.36 9.98
N GLU A 3 -0.96 6.43 9.66
CA GLU A 3 -1.05 6.98 8.29
C GLU A 3 0.31 7.40 7.71
N TYR A 4 1.24 7.84 8.57
CA TYR A 4 2.59 8.20 8.14
C TYR A 4 3.37 6.99 7.63
N HIS A 5 3.32 5.87 8.36
CA HIS A 5 4.03 4.64 7.99
C HIS A 5 3.44 4.00 6.74
N LEU A 6 2.10 4.01 6.61
CA LEU A 6 1.42 3.55 5.40
C LEU A 6 1.85 4.36 4.17
N ASN A 7 1.80 5.70 4.26
CA ASN A 7 2.19 6.57 3.16
C ASN A 7 3.69 6.49 2.86
N LYS A 8 4.53 6.30 3.88
CA LYS A 8 5.98 6.15 3.72
C LYS A 8 6.32 4.86 2.97
N LEU A 9 5.69 3.74 3.32
CA LEU A 9 5.83 2.48 2.59
C LEU A 9 5.45 2.67 1.12
N LEU A 10 4.26 3.24 0.85
CA LEU A 10 3.80 3.45 -0.53
C LEU A 10 4.73 4.39 -1.31
N PHE A 11 5.30 5.41 -0.67
CA PHE A 11 6.28 6.29 -1.30
C PHE A 11 7.56 5.53 -1.67
N ASP A 12 8.09 4.73 -0.75
CA ASP A 12 9.30 3.94 -0.97
C ASP A 12 9.08 2.90 -2.07
N THR A 13 7.93 2.23 -2.09
CA THR A 13 7.55 1.30 -3.17
C THR A 13 7.37 2.02 -4.51
N ALA A 14 6.72 3.20 -4.52
CA ALA A 14 6.56 4.01 -5.74
C ALA A 14 7.91 4.44 -6.34
N GLY A 15 8.93 4.65 -5.50
CA GLY A 15 10.30 4.95 -5.93
C GLY A 15 11.00 3.79 -6.65
N ARG A 16 10.54 2.55 -6.47
CA ARG A 16 11.08 1.37 -7.18
C ARG A 16 10.58 1.27 -8.62
N HIS A 17 9.68 2.15 -9.06
CA HIS A 17 9.09 2.18 -10.40
C HIS A 17 8.43 0.86 -10.84
N GLN A 18 7.98 0.04 -9.88
CA GLN A 18 7.28 -1.21 -10.14
C GLN A 18 5.84 -1.09 -9.62
N MET A 19 4.88 -1.34 -10.50
CA MET A 19 3.48 -1.44 -10.12
C MET A 19 3.18 -2.88 -9.68
N VAL A 20 2.63 -3.06 -8.49
CA VAL A 20 2.32 -4.36 -7.90
C VAL A 20 0.81 -4.55 -7.78
N GLU A 21 0.36 -5.78 -7.63
CA GLU A 21 -1.05 -6.07 -7.30
C GLU A 21 -1.27 -6.11 -5.79
N SER A 22 -0.25 -6.49 -5.02
CA SER A 22 -0.25 -6.51 -3.56
C SER A 22 1.18 -6.39 -3.01
N ILE A 23 1.28 -6.06 -1.72
CA ILE A 23 2.54 -6.01 -0.96
C ILE A 23 2.39 -7.00 0.21
N SER A 24 2.97 -8.18 0.03
CA SER A 24 2.84 -9.30 0.97
C SER A 24 4.15 -9.76 1.62
N ASP A 25 5.28 -9.12 1.29
CA ASP A 25 6.56 -9.45 1.94
C ASP A 25 6.54 -8.99 3.40
N GLU A 26 6.50 -9.96 4.33
CA GLU A 26 6.45 -9.67 5.75
C GLU A 26 7.68 -8.92 6.25
N ARG A 27 8.85 -9.10 5.63
CA ARG A 27 10.07 -8.36 6.01
C ARG A 27 9.93 -6.88 5.63
N GLU A 28 9.30 -6.61 4.49
CA GLU A 28 8.99 -5.24 4.07
C GLU A 28 7.93 -4.63 4.99
N LEU A 29 6.82 -5.33 5.26
CA LEU A 29 5.74 -4.83 6.11
C LEU A 29 6.17 -4.62 7.57
N ALA A 30 7.01 -5.51 8.11
CA ALA A 30 7.50 -5.41 9.49
C ALA A 30 8.50 -4.25 9.70
N ALA A 31 9.05 -3.67 8.62
CA ALA A 31 9.90 -2.49 8.70
C ALA A 31 9.10 -1.19 8.98
N TYR A 32 7.77 -1.26 8.91
CA TYR A 32 6.87 -0.12 9.13
C TYR A 32 5.90 -0.41 10.28
N ASP A 33 5.56 0.62 11.05
CA ASP A 33 4.57 0.51 12.12
C ASP A 33 3.14 0.55 11.54
N LEU A 34 2.76 -0.56 10.91
CA LEU A 34 1.46 -0.75 10.26
C LEU A 34 0.52 -1.52 11.18
N SER A 35 -0.70 -1.01 11.30
CA SER A 35 -1.81 -1.70 11.94
C SER A 35 -2.16 -3.00 11.21
N PRO A 36 -2.81 -3.96 11.88
CA PRO A 36 -3.26 -5.20 11.23
C PRO A 36 -4.16 -4.96 10.02
N ALA A 37 -5.00 -3.93 10.07
CA ALA A 37 -5.90 -3.57 8.97
C ALA A 37 -5.14 -3.05 7.74
N GLU A 38 -4.11 -2.24 7.93
CA GLU A 38 -3.26 -1.75 6.84
C GLU A 38 -2.46 -2.90 6.20
N ARG A 39 -1.89 -3.78 7.02
CA ARG A 39 -1.16 -4.97 6.51
C ARG A 39 -2.06 -5.86 5.66
N GLU A 40 -3.30 -6.09 6.11
CA GLU A 40 -4.24 -6.90 5.36
C GLU A 40 -4.65 -6.23 4.04
N ALA A 41 -4.93 -4.92 4.07
CA ALA A 41 -5.26 -4.16 2.86
C ALA A 41 -4.09 -4.16 1.85
N LEU A 42 -2.85 -4.05 2.32
CA LEU A 42 -1.65 -4.15 1.47
C LEU A 42 -1.47 -5.55 0.88
N ARG A 43 -1.69 -6.62 1.66
CA ARG A 43 -1.57 -8.02 1.22
C ARG A 43 -2.63 -8.43 0.20
N THR A 44 -3.84 -7.92 0.36
CA THR A 44 -4.98 -8.22 -0.53
C THR A 44 -5.05 -7.28 -1.73
N GLY A 45 -4.30 -6.17 -1.70
CA GLY A 45 -4.39 -5.13 -2.73
C GLY A 45 -5.71 -4.36 -2.70
N ASP A 46 -6.36 -4.27 -1.54
CA ASP A 46 -7.65 -3.59 -1.38
C ASP A 46 -7.44 -2.06 -1.38
N LEU A 47 -7.51 -1.47 -2.58
CA LEU A 47 -7.26 -0.04 -2.79
C LEU A 47 -8.30 0.83 -2.10
N THR A 48 -9.55 0.37 -2.03
CA THR A 48 -10.64 1.09 -1.34
C THR A 48 -10.33 1.13 0.14
N ARG A 49 -9.94 -0.01 0.73
CA ARG A 49 -9.59 -0.07 2.14
C ARG A 49 -8.35 0.74 2.48
N LEU A 50 -7.33 0.73 1.61
CA LEU A 50 -6.15 1.59 1.79
C LEU A 50 -6.54 3.07 1.82
N TYR A 51 -7.44 3.50 0.94
CA TYR A 51 -7.93 4.88 0.91
C TYR A 51 -8.68 5.25 2.21
N GLU A 52 -9.57 4.38 2.70
CA GLU A 52 -10.28 4.58 3.97
C GLU A 52 -9.35 4.64 5.19
N LEU A 53 -8.21 3.94 5.13
CA LEU A 53 -7.18 3.93 6.16
C LEU A 53 -6.23 5.14 6.08
N GLY A 54 -6.48 6.09 5.18
CA GLY A 54 -5.70 7.34 5.07
C GLY A 54 -4.48 7.24 4.14
N ALA A 55 -4.40 6.21 3.29
CA ALA A 55 -3.39 6.20 2.24
C ALA A 55 -3.65 7.29 1.20
N ASN A 56 -2.59 7.95 0.77
CA ASN A 56 -2.64 9.01 -0.22
C ASN A 56 -3.06 8.43 -1.59
N PRO A 57 -4.16 8.94 -2.20
CA PRO A 57 -4.64 8.47 -3.50
C PRO A 57 -3.59 8.50 -4.60
N TYR A 58 -2.69 9.48 -4.57
CA TYR A 58 -1.62 9.59 -5.56
C TYR A 58 -0.62 8.44 -5.45
N LEU A 59 -0.27 8.05 -4.22
CA LEU A 59 0.65 6.95 -3.97
C LEU A 59 0.00 5.60 -4.31
N ILE A 60 -1.28 5.41 -3.95
CA ILE A 60 -2.03 4.21 -4.35
C ILE A 60 -1.96 4.01 -5.87
N ARG A 61 -2.22 5.06 -6.65
CA ARG A 61 -2.19 5.00 -8.13
C ARG A 61 -0.79 4.74 -8.72
N ARG A 62 0.27 5.13 -8.00
CA ARG A 62 1.66 4.88 -8.43
C ARG A 62 2.14 3.49 -8.10
N VAL A 63 1.68 2.92 -6.98
CA VAL A 63 2.12 1.63 -6.47
C VAL A 63 1.29 0.49 -7.04
N PHE A 64 -0.02 0.64 -7.10
CA PHE A 64 -0.91 -0.45 -7.47
C PHE A 64 -1.35 -0.37 -8.91
N ARG A 65 -1.28 -1.50 -9.62
CA ARG A 65 -1.80 -1.60 -10.98
C ARG A 65 -3.34 -1.46 -10.94
N PRO A 66 -3.93 -0.52 -11.69
CA PRO A 66 -5.38 -0.49 -11.83
C PRO A 66 -5.81 -1.81 -12.47
N ARG A 67 -6.61 -2.60 -11.75
CA ARG A 67 -7.33 -3.72 -12.35
C ARG A 67 -8.45 -3.11 -13.18
N PHE A 68 -8.17 -2.76 -14.42
CA PHE A 68 -9.24 -2.56 -15.39
C PHE A 68 -9.87 -3.93 -15.61
N ALA A 69 -11.11 -4.11 -15.16
CA ALA A 69 -11.94 -5.18 -15.66
C ALA A 69 -12.14 -4.93 -17.15
N ILE A 70 -11.59 -5.81 -17.99
CA ILE A 70 -11.89 -5.88 -19.43
C ILE A 70 -13.09 -6.79 -19.60
#